data_AF-A0ABD5W085-F1
#
_entry.id   AF-A0ABD5W085-F1
#
_cell.length_a   1.000
_cell.length_b   1.000
_cell.length_c   1.000
_cell.angle_alpha   90.00
_cell.angle_beta   90.00
_cell.angle_gamma   90.00
#
_symmetry.space_group_name_H-M   'P 1'
#
loop_
_entity.id
_entity.type
_entity.pdbx_description
1 polymer ?
#
loop_
_entity_poly.entity_id
_entity_poly.type
_entity_poly.pdbx_seq_one_letter_code
_entity_poly.pdbx_strand_id
1 'polypeptide(L)'
;MDSIEEKSNATVREMERLDAKVEEIQAISDLIADIAAQTNTLALNASIEAARADSSGDGFGVVADEIKTLADETATATGDIQQLLEEVRETTDSTADDIREMNEQVVTGTTTIEEALAALEEIGEDAQQVNRRVQEINATMDEQASSACAVSETIEEVATAAEKVSTESDTVSGAAQEQTAALTDAVKRAETLSQKATQLQVELDTFSIDGNNQSVFNSETTDNTVSSALDD
;
A
#
# COMPACT_ATOMS: atom_id res chain seq x y z
N MET A 1 20.23 -0.12 24.49
CA MET A 1 21.43 -0.84 24.02
C MET A 1 22.63 -0.53 24.90
N ASP A 2 22.90 0.74 25.16
CA ASP A 2 24.05 1.21 25.96
C ASP A 2 24.21 0.43 27.28
N SER A 3 23.12 0.15 27.98
CA SER A 3 23.17 -0.61 29.23
C SER A 3 23.52 -2.10 29.06
N ILE A 4 23.14 -2.74 27.94
CA ILE A 4 23.48 -4.15 27.68
C ILE A 4 24.93 -4.25 27.22
N GLU A 5 25.36 -3.37 26.33
CA GLU A 5 26.74 -3.30 25.86
C GLU A 5 27.70 -2.95 27.00
N GLU A 6 27.35 -1.97 27.84
CA GLU A 6 28.11 -1.61 29.02
C GLU A 6 28.23 -2.78 30.01
N LYS A 7 27.12 -3.49 30.26
CA LYS A 7 27.13 -4.67 31.14
C LYS A 7 27.92 -5.83 30.54
N SER A 8 27.78 -6.11 29.25
CA SER A 8 28.54 -7.14 28.53
C SER A 8 30.05 -6.86 28.63
N ASN A 9 30.48 -5.63 28.33
CA ASN A 9 31.86 -5.19 28.46
C ASN A 9 32.36 -5.18 29.92
N ALA A 10 31.49 -4.93 30.90
CA ALA A 10 31.84 -5.07 32.30
C ALA A 10 32.08 -6.53 32.68
N THR A 11 31.21 -7.45 32.25
CA THR A 11 31.36 -8.88 32.54
C THR A 11 32.61 -9.47 31.88
N VAL A 12 32.92 -9.10 30.63
CA VAL A 12 34.17 -9.52 29.97
C VAL A 12 35.40 -9.08 30.77
N ARG A 13 35.40 -7.83 31.27
CA ARG A 13 36.49 -7.33 32.13
C ARG A 13 36.59 -8.08 33.45
N GLU A 14 35.48 -8.50 34.04
CA GLU A 14 35.51 -9.32 35.25
C GLU A 14 36.05 -10.74 34.96
N MET A 15 35.76 -11.30 33.79
CA MET A 15 36.36 -12.58 33.35
C MET A 15 37.87 -12.46 33.13
N GLU A 16 38.35 -11.38 32.50
CA GLU A 16 39.79 -11.11 32.36
C GLU A 16 40.49 -10.98 33.73
N ARG A 17 39.82 -10.38 34.71
CA ARG A 17 40.34 -10.29 36.09
C ARG A 17 40.36 -11.65 36.78
N LEU A 18 39.39 -12.52 36.50
CA LEU A 18 39.35 -13.88 37.03
C LEU A 18 40.48 -14.72 36.44
N ASP A 19 40.73 -14.65 35.12
CA ASP A 19 41.84 -15.34 34.47
C ASP A 19 43.20 -14.93 35.09
N ALA A 20 43.43 -13.63 35.27
CA ALA A 20 44.64 -13.13 35.94
C ALA A 20 44.78 -13.64 37.40
N LYS A 21 43.66 -13.87 38.10
CA LYS A 21 43.65 -14.45 39.45
C LYS A 21 43.93 -15.94 39.44
N VAL A 22 43.41 -16.67 38.46
CA VAL A 22 43.69 -18.09 38.24
C VAL A 22 45.19 -18.29 37.96
N GLU A 23 45.80 -17.44 37.14
CA GLU A 23 47.25 -17.47 36.87
C GLU A 23 48.09 -17.23 38.14
N GLU A 24 47.67 -16.30 39.01
CA GLU A 24 48.34 -16.05 40.29
C GLU A 24 48.25 -17.27 41.23
N ILE A 25 47.09 -17.93 41.29
CA ILE A 25 46.89 -19.13 42.11
C ILE A 25 47.68 -20.31 41.52
N GLN A 26 47.76 -20.44 40.19
CA GLN A 26 48.55 -21.46 39.51
C GLN A 26 50.02 -21.35 39.91
N ALA A 27 50.60 -20.15 39.86
CA ALA A 27 51.99 -19.91 40.25
C ALA A 27 52.26 -20.26 41.73
N ILE A 28 51.29 -20.02 42.61
CA ILE A 28 51.37 -20.41 44.02
C ILE A 28 51.29 -21.93 44.17
N SER A 29 50.39 -22.60 43.45
CA SER A 29 50.24 -24.06 43.47
C SER A 29 51.52 -24.76 42.99
N ASP A 30 52.12 -24.25 41.91
CA ASP A 30 53.39 -24.75 41.37
C ASP A 30 54.52 -24.62 42.40
N LEU A 31 54.61 -23.48 43.10
CA LEU A 31 55.59 -23.29 44.18
C LEU A 31 55.37 -24.28 45.34
N ILE A 32 54.13 -24.56 45.72
CA ILE A 32 53.81 -25.52 46.78
C ILE A 32 54.19 -26.94 46.34
N ALA A 33 53.92 -27.30 45.09
CA ALA A 33 54.33 -28.59 44.52
C ALA A 33 55.87 -28.75 44.56
N ASP A 34 56.61 -27.70 44.20
CA ASP A 34 58.09 -27.68 44.29
C ASP A 34 58.58 -27.84 45.74
N ILE A 35 57.93 -27.17 46.71
CA ILE A 35 58.26 -27.29 48.13
C ILE A 35 57.96 -28.72 48.63
N ALA A 36 56.84 -29.31 48.22
CA ALA A 36 56.48 -30.68 48.56
C ALA A 36 57.50 -31.67 48.02
N ALA A 37 57.93 -31.52 46.75
CA ALA A 37 58.96 -32.35 46.15
C ALA A 37 60.33 -32.25 46.86
N GLN A 38 60.74 -31.04 47.26
CA GLN A 38 61.95 -30.82 48.05
C GLN A 38 61.84 -31.44 49.45
N THR A 39 60.68 -31.28 50.10
CA THR A 39 60.40 -31.84 51.43
C THR A 39 60.41 -33.36 51.40
N ASN A 40 59.83 -33.98 50.36
CA ASN A 40 59.88 -35.42 50.12
C ASN A 40 61.33 -35.91 49.97
N THR A 41 62.15 -35.17 49.22
CA THR A 41 63.58 -35.50 49.04
C THR A 41 64.37 -35.37 50.35
N LEU A 42 64.10 -34.34 51.14
CA LEU A 42 64.72 -34.14 52.47
C LEU A 42 64.31 -35.24 53.45
N ALA A 43 63.02 -35.60 53.47
CA ALA A 43 62.47 -36.66 54.29
C ALA A 43 63.09 -38.02 53.91
N LEU A 44 63.21 -38.31 52.62
CA LEU A 44 63.88 -39.52 52.14
C LEU A 44 65.34 -39.61 52.61
N ASN A 45 66.09 -38.51 52.50
CA ASN A 45 67.48 -38.46 52.98
C ASN A 45 67.56 -38.65 54.51
N ALA A 46 66.59 -38.11 55.25
CA ALA A 46 66.50 -38.28 56.70
C ALA A 46 66.14 -39.73 57.09
N SER A 47 65.21 -40.39 56.39
CA SER A 47 64.88 -41.81 56.60
C SER A 47 66.11 -42.69 56.33
N ILE A 48 66.89 -42.40 55.28
CA ILE A 48 68.13 -43.12 54.95
C ILE A 48 69.17 -42.95 56.07
N GLU A 49 69.36 -41.74 56.58
CA GLU A 49 70.36 -41.47 57.63
C GLU A 49 69.93 -42.03 58.99
N ALA A 50 68.62 -42.02 59.29
CA ALA A 50 68.05 -42.69 60.46
C ALA A 50 68.29 -44.21 60.42
N ALA A 51 68.13 -44.85 59.26
CA ALA A 51 68.41 -46.27 59.08
C ALA A 51 69.90 -46.63 59.20
N ARG A 52 70.81 -45.65 59.05
CA ARG A 52 72.26 -45.82 59.23
C ARG A 52 72.71 -45.67 60.69
N ALA A 53 71.89 -45.07 61.54
CA ALA A 53 72.26 -44.69 62.91
C ALA A 53 71.85 -45.73 63.97
N ASP A 54 72.23 -47.00 63.81
CA ASP A 54 72.01 -48.13 64.77
C ASP A 54 70.77 -47.96 65.70
N SER A 55 70.88 -48.17 67.02
CA SER A 55 69.72 -48.12 67.95
C SER A 55 69.25 -46.71 68.33
N SER A 56 69.85 -45.65 67.78
CA SER A 56 69.53 -44.26 68.12
C SER A 56 68.72 -43.53 67.05
N GLY A 57 68.58 -44.11 65.85
CA GLY A 57 67.87 -43.54 64.71
C GLY A 57 66.38 -43.91 64.59
N ASP A 58 65.90 -44.94 65.29
CA ASP A 58 64.52 -45.47 65.14
C ASP A 58 63.42 -44.39 65.30
N GLY A 59 63.56 -43.50 66.28
CA GLY A 59 62.59 -42.41 66.48
C GLY A 59 62.65 -41.33 65.40
N PHE A 60 63.81 -41.10 64.78
CA PHE A 60 63.98 -40.15 63.68
C PHE A 60 63.47 -40.73 62.35
N GLY A 61 63.57 -42.05 62.15
CA GLY A 61 63.03 -42.73 60.96
C GLY A 61 61.52 -42.60 60.86
N VAL A 62 60.80 -42.79 61.98
CA VAL A 62 59.34 -42.63 62.03
C VAL A 62 58.90 -41.21 61.67
N VAL A 63 59.63 -40.20 62.17
CA VAL A 63 59.34 -38.79 61.85
C VAL A 63 59.61 -38.48 60.38
N ALA A 64 60.69 -39.02 59.82
CA ALA A 64 61.01 -38.82 58.41
C ALA A 64 59.99 -39.47 57.47
N ASP A 65 59.47 -40.66 57.80
CA ASP A 65 58.41 -41.31 57.02
C ASP A 65 57.06 -40.57 57.12
N GLU A 66 56.75 -39.95 58.26
CA GLU A 66 55.56 -39.09 58.41
C GLU A 66 55.68 -37.81 57.56
N ILE A 67 56.84 -37.14 57.58
CA ILE A 67 57.09 -35.95 56.74
C ILE A 67 57.00 -36.32 55.25
N LYS A 68 57.51 -37.50 54.87
CA LYS A 68 57.41 -38.00 53.51
C LYS A 68 55.95 -38.17 53.08
N THR A 69 55.14 -38.79 53.93
CA THR A 69 53.71 -38.99 53.68
C THR A 69 52.99 -37.66 53.51
N LEU A 70 53.22 -36.69 54.39
CA LEU A 70 52.67 -35.34 54.28
C LEU A 70 53.09 -34.62 52.99
N ALA A 71 54.34 -34.82 52.54
CA ALA A 71 54.83 -34.25 51.30
C ALA A 71 54.15 -34.86 50.06
N ASP A 72 53.94 -36.19 50.04
CA ASP A 72 53.22 -36.88 48.96
C ASP A 72 51.72 -36.48 48.93
N GLU A 73 51.09 -36.32 50.10
CA GLU A 73 49.72 -35.80 50.22
C GLU A 73 49.62 -34.35 49.71
N THR A 74 50.60 -33.50 50.06
CA THR A 74 50.66 -32.11 49.59
C THR A 74 50.83 -32.03 48.07
N ALA A 75 51.67 -32.89 47.48
CA ALA A 75 51.86 -32.97 46.04
C ALA A 75 50.58 -33.42 45.31
N THR A 76 49.84 -34.37 45.90
CA THR A 76 48.54 -34.81 45.36
C THR A 76 47.52 -33.67 45.40
N ALA A 77 47.39 -33.00 46.54
CA ALA A 77 46.45 -31.89 46.71
C ALA A 77 46.75 -30.70 45.78
N THR A 78 48.03 -30.40 45.52
CA THR A 78 48.42 -29.36 44.55
C THR A 78 48.09 -29.76 43.12
N GLY A 79 48.25 -31.03 42.75
CA GLY A 79 47.79 -31.55 41.46
C GLY A 79 46.28 -31.39 41.26
N ASP A 80 45.48 -31.71 42.28
CA ASP A 80 44.03 -31.51 42.24
C ASP A 80 43.65 -30.02 42.09
N ILE A 81 44.39 -29.12 42.75
CA ILE A 81 44.21 -27.66 42.59
C ILE A 81 44.51 -27.24 41.16
N GLN A 82 45.60 -27.72 40.55
CA GLN A 82 45.95 -27.37 39.16
C GLN A 82 44.86 -27.81 38.18
N GLN A 83 44.29 -29.01 38.36
CA GLN A 83 43.18 -29.47 37.54
C GLN A 83 41.95 -28.55 37.67
N LEU A 84 41.59 -28.18 38.90
CA LEU A 84 40.47 -27.27 39.15
C LEU A 84 40.70 -25.88 38.53
N LEU A 85 41.95 -25.38 38.54
CA LEU A 85 42.29 -24.09 37.93
C LEU A 85 42.13 -24.13 36.41
N GLU A 86 42.55 -25.23 35.76
CA GLU A 86 42.36 -25.43 34.32
C GLU A 86 40.86 -25.44 33.96
N GLU A 87 40.03 -26.17 34.72
CA GLU A 87 38.57 -26.22 34.52
C GLU A 87 37.91 -24.83 34.71
N VAL A 88 38.35 -24.06 35.71
CA VAL A 88 37.88 -22.68 35.94
C VAL A 88 38.30 -21.77 34.78
N ARG A 89 39.51 -21.92 34.26
CA ARG A 89 40.00 -21.15 33.12
C ARG A 89 39.18 -21.42 31.86
N GLU A 90 39.00 -22.69 31.51
CA GLU A 90 38.20 -23.10 30.34
C GLU A 90 36.75 -22.56 30.44
N THR A 91 36.16 -22.65 31.64
CA THR A 91 34.81 -22.10 31.88
C THR A 91 34.77 -20.58 31.74
N THR A 92 35.81 -19.88 32.20
CA THR A 92 35.93 -18.41 32.12
C THR A 92 36.04 -17.95 30.67
N ASP A 93 36.88 -18.60 29.88
CA ASP A 93 37.08 -18.32 28.46
C ASP A 93 35.80 -18.57 27.66
N SER A 94 35.18 -19.74 27.85
CA SER A 94 33.90 -20.07 27.22
C SER A 94 32.81 -19.05 27.57
N THR A 95 32.74 -18.60 28.83
CA THR A 95 31.74 -17.61 29.25
C THR A 95 32.00 -16.24 28.61
N ALA A 96 33.27 -15.86 28.46
CA ALA A 96 33.63 -14.60 27.78
C ALA A 96 33.21 -14.62 26.30
N ASP A 97 33.40 -15.76 25.61
CA ASP A 97 32.98 -15.93 24.23
C ASP A 97 31.45 -15.91 24.07
N ASP A 98 30.71 -16.62 24.93
CA ASP A 98 29.25 -16.60 24.94
C ASP A 98 28.69 -15.17 25.11
N ILE A 99 29.35 -14.34 25.94
CA ILE A 99 28.96 -12.95 26.16
C ILE A 99 29.24 -12.08 24.92
N ARG A 100 30.32 -12.34 24.19
CA ARG A 100 30.63 -11.65 22.93
C ARG A 100 29.61 -12.01 21.86
N GLU A 101 29.29 -13.29 21.69
CA GLU A 101 28.26 -13.73 20.74
C GLU A 101 26.89 -13.14 21.10
N MET A 102 26.52 -13.14 22.39
CA MET A 102 25.29 -12.52 22.86
C MET A 102 25.23 -11.03 22.47
N ASN A 103 26.35 -10.30 22.59
CA ASN A 103 26.41 -8.88 22.22
C ASN A 103 26.12 -8.70 20.72
N GLU A 104 26.76 -9.49 19.85
CA GLU A 104 26.54 -9.46 18.40
C GLU A 104 25.09 -9.77 18.01
N GLN A 105 24.48 -10.76 18.67
CA GLN A 105 23.08 -11.10 18.46
C GLN A 105 22.14 -9.97 18.89
N VAL A 106 22.42 -9.30 20.02
CA VAL A 106 21.64 -8.14 20.48
C VAL A 106 21.75 -6.97 19.52
N VAL A 107 22.94 -6.71 18.98
CA VAL A 107 23.16 -5.66 17.96
C VAL A 107 22.33 -5.96 16.71
N THR A 108 22.48 -7.16 16.16
CA THR A 108 21.74 -7.61 14.97
C THR A 108 20.23 -7.58 15.18
N GLY A 109 19.77 -8.05 16.34
CA GLY A 109 18.35 -8.05 16.71
C GLY A 109 17.80 -6.63 16.81
N THR A 110 18.58 -5.68 17.29
CA THR A 110 18.13 -4.28 17.37
C THR A 110 18.04 -3.63 16.00
N THR A 111 19.02 -3.84 15.11
CA THR A 111 18.92 -3.38 13.72
C THR A 111 17.68 -3.94 13.03
N THR A 112 17.37 -5.22 13.24
CA THR A 112 16.15 -5.85 12.69
C THR A 112 14.88 -5.17 13.22
N ILE A 113 14.86 -4.80 14.51
CA ILE A 113 13.73 -4.07 15.12
C ILE A 113 13.60 -2.65 14.54
N GLU A 114 14.72 -1.95 14.33
CA GLU A 114 14.73 -0.61 13.72
C GLU A 114 14.18 -0.65 12.29
N GLU A 115 14.60 -1.64 11.48
CA GLU A 115 14.06 -1.86 10.14
C GLU A 115 12.56 -2.17 10.16
N ALA A 116 12.11 -3.00 11.10
CA ALA A 116 10.70 -3.31 11.26
C ALA A 116 9.87 -2.07 11.67
N LEU A 117 10.41 -1.22 12.55
CA LEU A 117 9.76 0.03 12.94
C LEU A 117 9.62 0.99 11.76
N ALA A 118 10.68 1.15 10.95
CA ALA A 118 10.64 1.98 9.75
C ALA A 118 9.59 1.49 8.75
N ALA A 119 9.50 0.17 8.53
CA ALA A 119 8.48 -0.42 7.67
C ALA A 119 7.04 -0.20 8.21
N LEU A 120 6.84 -0.24 9.53
CA LEU A 120 5.55 0.05 10.15
C LEU A 120 5.17 1.54 10.04
N GLU A 121 6.13 2.45 10.11
CA GLU A 121 5.91 3.88 9.86
C GLU A 121 5.45 4.12 8.42
N GLU A 122 6.12 3.51 7.44
CA GLU A 122 5.74 3.58 6.02
C GLU A 122 4.30 3.06 5.79
N ILE A 123 3.96 1.91 6.38
CA ILE A 123 2.58 1.37 6.33
C ILE A 123 1.58 2.36 6.94
N GLY A 124 1.95 3.05 8.01
CA GLY A 124 1.13 4.07 8.65
C GLY A 124 0.86 5.26 7.73
N GLU A 125 1.89 5.75 7.04
CA GLU A 125 1.77 6.83 6.05
C GLU A 125 0.90 6.43 4.85
N ASP A 126 1.08 5.21 4.34
CA ASP A 126 0.28 4.66 3.26
C ASP A 126 -1.19 4.52 3.65
N ALA A 127 -1.48 4.04 4.86
CA ALA A 127 -2.84 3.95 5.37
C ALA A 127 -3.52 5.32 5.46
N GLN A 128 -2.78 6.36 5.89
CA GLN A 128 -3.29 7.74 5.87
C GLN A 128 -3.53 8.24 4.45
N GLN A 129 -2.66 7.92 3.49
CA GLN A 129 -2.83 8.29 2.10
C GLN A 129 -4.06 7.64 1.49
N VAL A 130 -4.27 6.34 1.74
CA VAL A 130 -5.47 5.62 1.31
C VAL A 130 -6.72 6.26 1.91
N ASN A 131 -6.70 6.63 3.19
CA ASN A 131 -7.84 7.30 3.82
C ASN A 131 -8.19 8.62 3.14
N ARG A 132 -7.20 9.46 2.82
CA ARG A 132 -7.40 10.71 2.06
C ARG A 132 -8.03 10.45 0.69
N ARG A 133 -7.51 9.48 -0.06
CA ARG A 133 -8.07 9.13 -1.39
C ARG A 133 -9.51 8.62 -1.29
N VAL A 134 -9.85 7.86 -0.26
CA VAL A 134 -11.24 7.41 -0.03
C VAL A 134 -12.16 8.59 0.23
N GLN A 135 -11.71 9.60 1.00
CA GLN A 135 -12.49 10.82 1.22
C GLN A 135 -12.70 11.62 -0.08
N GLU A 136 -11.68 11.73 -0.93
CA GLU A 136 -11.78 12.37 -2.25
C GLU A 136 -12.76 11.63 -3.18
N ILE A 137 -12.72 10.30 -3.18
CA ILE A 137 -13.67 9.47 -3.94
C ILE A 137 -15.09 9.72 -3.46
N ASN A 138 -15.33 9.74 -2.14
CA ASN A 138 -16.66 10.01 -1.58
C ASN A 138 -17.18 11.39 -2.00
N ALA A 139 -16.35 12.43 -1.93
CA ALA A 139 -16.73 13.76 -2.39
C ALA A 139 -17.08 13.78 -3.89
N THR A 140 -16.30 13.07 -4.72
CA THR A 140 -16.59 12.93 -6.15
C THR A 140 -17.89 12.16 -6.40
N MET A 141 -18.18 11.14 -5.60
CA MET A 141 -19.45 10.40 -5.69
C MET A 141 -20.65 11.28 -5.35
N ASP A 142 -20.54 12.17 -4.36
CA ASP A 142 -21.61 13.13 -4.03
C ASP A 142 -21.85 14.11 -5.18
N GLU A 143 -20.79 14.61 -5.82
CA GLU A 143 -20.90 15.47 -7.02
C GLU A 143 -21.54 14.74 -8.22
N GLN A 144 -21.17 13.47 -8.43
CA GLN A 144 -21.76 12.63 -9.48
C GLN A 144 -23.24 12.37 -9.21
N ALA A 145 -23.63 12.11 -7.97
CA ALA A 145 -25.03 11.92 -7.60
C ALA A 145 -25.85 13.19 -7.86
N SER A 146 -25.33 14.37 -7.49
CA SER A 146 -25.96 15.65 -7.79
C SER A 146 -26.11 15.89 -9.31
N SER A 147 -25.07 15.58 -10.07
CA SER A 147 -25.11 15.69 -11.54
C SER A 147 -26.13 14.75 -12.17
N ALA A 148 -26.23 13.51 -11.67
CA ALA A 148 -27.21 12.54 -12.14
C ALA A 148 -28.65 13.00 -11.87
N CYS A 149 -28.91 13.59 -10.70
CA CYS A 149 -30.21 14.19 -10.39
C CYS A 149 -30.56 15.33 -11.38
N ALA A 150 -29.62 16.23 -11.66
CA ALA A 150 -29.83 17.33 -12.61
C ALA A 150 -30.11 16.83 -14.04
N VAL A 151 -29.41 15.77 -14.46
CA VAL A 151 -29.68 15.12 -15.76
C VAL A 151 -31.08 14.50 -15.79
N SER A 152 -31.50 13.84 -14.70
CA SER A 152 -32.85 13.28 -14.59
C SER A 152 -33.92 14.35 -14.72
N GLU A 153 -33.75 15.49 -14.02
CA GLU A 153 -34.67 16.64 -14.10
C GLU A 153 -34.73 17.19 -15.53
N THR A 154 -33.58 17.34 -16.20
CA THR A 154 -33.53 17.80 -17.59
C THR A 154 -34.28 16.84 -18.54
N ILE A 155 -34.19 15.53 -18.31
CA ILE A 155 -34.92 14.53 -19.10
C ILE A 155 -36.44 14.68 -18.92
N GLU A 156 -36.91 14.95 -17.71
CA GLU A 156 -38.33 15.20 -17.44
C GLU A 156 -38.83 16.48 -18.12
N GLU A 157 -38.04 17.55 -18.12
CA GLU A 157 -38.34 18.77 -18.86
C GLU A 157 -38.43 18.53 -20.38
N VAL A 158 -37.48 17.76 -20.94
CA VAL A 158 -37.49 17.39 -22.36
C VAL A 158 -38.71 16.54 -22.71
N ALA A 159 -39.09 15.59 -21.86
CA ALA A 159 -40.29 14.78 -22.07
C ALA A 159 -41.55 15.65 -22.10
N THR A 160 -41.68 16.59 -21.14
CA THR A 160 -42.79 17.55 -21.09
C THR A 160 -42.83 18.46 -22.33
N ALA A 161 -41.66 18.94 -22.79
CA ALA A 161 -41.57 19.73 -24.01
C ALA A 161 -41.98 18.92 -25.25
N ALA A 162 -41.60 17.66 -25.34
CA ALA A 162 -41.97 16.76 -26.43
C ALA A 162 -43.49 16.52 -26.48
N GLU A 163 -44.15 16.31 -25.34
CA GLU A 163 -45.61 16.18 -25.25
C GLU A 163 -46.33 17.45 -25.74
N LYS A 164 -45.81 18.63 -25.35
CA LYS A 164 -46.34 19.91 -25.83
C LYS A 164 -46.18 20.05 -27.34
N VAL A 165 -45.01 19.75 -27.89
CA VAL A 165 -44.76 19.80 -29.34
C VAL A 165 -45.69 18.84 -30.10
N SER A 166 -45.95 17.64 -29.56
CA SER A 166 -46.91 16.70 -30.15
C SER A 166 -48.31 17.31 -30.21
N THR A 167 -48.78 17.90 -29.10
CA THR A 167 -50.11 18.53 -29.01
C THR A 167 -50.24 19.73 -29.95
N GLU A 168 -49.21 20.57 -30.04
CA GLU A 168 -49.16 21.69 -30.98
C GLU A 168 -49.17 21.19 -32.43
N SER A 169 -48.43 20.12 -32.74
CA SER A 169 -48.42 19.50 -34.07
C SER A 169 -49.80 18.97 -34.48
N ASP A 170 -50.53 18.33 -33.56
CA ASP A 170 -51.91 17.89 -33.80
C ASP A 170 -52.85 19.08 -34.08
N THR A 171 -52.68 20.18 -33.33
CA THR A 171 -53.44 21.42 -33.53
C THR A 171 -53.16 22.04 -34.90
N VAL A 172 -51.89 22.12 -35.29
CA VAL A 172 -51.46 22.63 -36.60
C VAL A 172 -52.00 21.76 -37.73
N SER A 173 -51.95 20.44 -37.58
CA SER A 173 -52.51 19.49 -38.55
C SER A 173 -54.02 19.71 -38.73
N GLY A 174 -54.77 19.86 -37.64
CA GLY A 174 -56.20 20.20 -37.68
C GLY A 174 -56.48 21.51 -38.41
N ALA A 175 -55.74 22.58 -38.08
CA ALA A 175 -55.87 23.87 -38.75
C ALA A 175 -55.57 23.79 -40.26
N ALA A 176 -54.55 23.03 -40.66
CA ALA A 176 -54.22 22.80 -42.07
C ALA A 176 -55.33 22.06 -42.83
N GLN A 177 -56.02 21.10 -42.18
CA GLN A 177 -57.18 20.42 -42.75
C GLN A 177 -58.37 21.38 -42.95
N GLU A 178 -58.67 22.22 -41.95
CA GLU A 178 -59.70 23.24 -42.06
C GLU A 178 -59.40 24.26 -43.17
N GLN A 179 -58.15 24.72 -43.26
CA GLN A 179 -57.70 25.62 -44.30
C GLN A 179 -57.85 25.00 -45.71
N THR A 180 -57.52 23.71 -45.85
CA THR A 180 -57.70 22.96 -47.11
C THR A 180 -59.18 22.88 -47.50
N ALA A 181 -60.06 22.63 -46.54
CA ALA A 181 -61.50 22.59 -46.77
C ALA A 181 -62.04 23.96 -47.19
N ALA A 182 -61.62 25.04 -46.51
CA ALA A 182 -62.01 26.40 -46.84
C ALA A 182 -61.54 26.82 -48.25
N LEU A 183 -60.31 26.48 -48.63
CA LEU A 183 -59.79 26.70 -49.97
C LEU A 183 -60.59 25.94 -51.03
N THR A 184 -60.94 24.69 -50.77
CA THR A 184 -61.78 23.89 -51.68
C THR A 184 -63.14 24.55 -51.89
N ASP A 185 -63.76 25.07 -50.83
CA ASP A 185 -65.04 25.78 -50.94
C ASP A 185 -64.90 27.12 -51.69
N ALA A 186 -63.82 27.85 -51.46
CA ALA A 186 -63.51 29.08 -52.19
C ALA A 186 -63.34 28.85 -53.70
N VAL A 187 -62.64 27.78 -54.10
CA VAL A 187 -62.49 27.38 -55.50
C VAL A 187 -63.85 27.09 -56.13
N LYS A 188 -64.71 26.28 -55.48
CA LYS A 188 -66.07 25.99 -55.96
C LYS A 188 -66.91 27.25 -56.15
N ARG A 189 -66.81 28.21 -55.22
CA ARG A 189 -67.50 29.51 -55.33
C ARG A 189 -66.97 30.33 -56.50
N ALA A 190 -65.66 30.34 -56.72
CA ALA A 190 -65.04 31.01 -57.85
C ALA A 190 -65.46 30.39 -59.20
N GLU A 191 -65.51 29.06 -59.30
CA GLU A 191 -66.03 28.35 -60.48
C GLU A 191 -67.50 28.70 -60.74
N THR A 192 -68.33 28.68 -59.70
CA THR A 192 -69.76 29.07 -59.79
C THR A 192 -69.90 30.51 -60.26
N LEU A 193 -69.09 31.43 -59.73
CA LEU A 193 -69.08 32.83 -60.14
C LEU A 193 -68.66 32.98 -61.61
N SER A 194 -67.64 32.25 -62.05
CA SER A 194 -67.20 32.22 -63.44
C SER A 194 -68.31 31.71 -64.36
N GLN A 195 -68.99 30.62 -64.00
CA GLN A 195 -70.13 30.10 -64.77
C GLN A 195 -71.25 31.13 -64.89
N LYS A 196 -71.59 31.81 -63.79
CA LYS A 196 -72.60 32.88 -63.79
C LYS A 196 -72.18 34.06 -64.67
N ALA A 197 -70.91 34.45 -64.64
CA ALA A 197 -70.37 35.51 -65.50
C ALA A 197 -70.45 35.12 -66.99
N THR A 198 -70.06 33.89 -67.34
CA THR A 198 -70.19 33.36 -68.71
C THR A 198 -71.65 33.31 -69.16
N GLN A 199 -72.56 32.86 -68.29
CA GLN A 199 -73.99 32.84 -68.61
C GLN A 199 -74.53 34.25 -68.85
N LEU A 200 -74.17 35.21 -67.99
CA LEU A 200 -74.54 36.61 -68.16
C LEU A 200 -74.00 37.19 -69.48
N GLN A 201 -72.77 36.83 -69.88
CA GLN A 201 -72.18 37.20 -71.16
C GLN A 201 -73.03 36.69 -72.33
N VAL A 202 -73.43 35.41 -72.31
CA VAL A 202 -74.27 34.79 -73.36
C VAL A 202 -75.65 35.43 -73.43
N GLU A 203 -76.27 35.74 -72.28
CA GLU A 203 -77.56 36.44 -72.22
C GLU A 203 -77.47 37.86 -72.80
N LEU A 204 -76.38 38.58 -72.55
CA LEU A 204 -76.12 39.91 -73.14
C LEU A 204 -75.89 39.83 -74.66
N ASP A 205 -75.16 38.83 -75.15
CA ASP A 205 -74.95 38.61 -76.60
C ASP A 205 -76.26 38.26 -77.33
N THR A 206 -77.17 37.56 -76.65
CA THR A 206 -78.51 37.20 -77.17
C THR A 206 -79.46 38.41 -77.17
N PHE A 207 -79.21 39.40 -76.30
CA PHE A 207 -79.97 40.64 -76.23
C PHE A 207 -79.60 41.58 -77.40
N SER A 208 -79.96 41.17 -78.62
CA SER A 208 -79.90 42.02 -79.81
C SER A 208 -81.04 43.03 -79.76
N ILE A 209 -80.70 44.30 -79.58
CA ILE A 209 -81.64 45.41 -79.74
C ILE A 209 -81.96 45.52 -81.23
N ASP A 210 -83.15 45.07 -81.63
CA ASP A 210 -83.73 45.36 -82.95
C ASP A 210 -84.05 46.87 -83.02
N GLY A 211 -83.05 47.63 -83.43
CA GLY A 211 -83.10 49.06 -83.71
C GLY A 211 -82.34 49.35 -85.00
N ASN A 212 -82.99 49.11 -86.13
CA ASN A 212 -82.58 49.49 -87.48
C ASN A 212 -82.15 50.98 -87.57
N ASN A 213 -80.87 51.24 -87.84
CA ASN A 213 -80.47 52.30 -88.76
C ASN A 213 -79.13 51.97 -89.46
N GLN A 214 -79.10 52.23 -90.76
CA GLN A 214 -78.21 51.69 -91.78
C GLN A 214 -76.77 52.22 -91.78
N SER A 215 -75.86 51.35 -92.27
CA SER A 215 -74.68 51.60 -93.14
C SER A 215 -73.53 52.41 -92.53
N VAL A 216 -72.25 51.99 -92.57
CA VAL A 216 -71.42 51.72 -93.77
C VAL A 216 -70.29 50.73 -93.45
N PHE A 217 -70.07 49.77 -94.39
CA PHE A 217 -68.83 49.05 -94.79
C PHE A 217 -67.49 49.54 -94.16
N ASN A 218 -66.46 48.72 -93.85
CA ASN A 218 -65.99 47.48 -94.46
C ASN A 218 -65.01 46.73 -93.52
N SER A 219 -64.82 45.44 -93.84
CA SER A 219 -63.96 44.44 -93.20
C SER A 219 -62.47 44.77 -93.09
N GLU A 220 -61.82 44.27 -92.03
CA GLU A 220 -60.69 43.34 -92.19
C GLU A 220 -60.63 42.38 -91.00
N THR A 221 -60.69 41.09 -91.34
CA THR A 221 -60.61 39.93 -90.47
C THR A 221 -59.16 39.49 -90.35
N THR A 222 -58.89 38.62 -89.38
CA THR A 222 -57.73 37.73 -89.17
C THR A 222 -56.78 38.20 -88.07
N ASP A 223 -56.36 37.37 -87.12
CA ASP A 223 -56.63 35.97 -86.76
C ASP A 223 -55.84 35.71 -85.45
N ASN A 224 -56.29 34.74 -84.64
CA ASN A 224 -55.51 33.79 -83.82
C ASN A 224 -54.27 34.27 -83.00
N THR A 225 -53.90 33.77 -81.82
CA THR A 225 -54.22 32.60 -80.98
C THR A 225 -53.36 32.77 -79.72
N VAL A 226 -53.90 32.56 -78.51
CA VAL A 226 -53.63 31.42 -77.60
C VAL A 226 -52.15 31.18 -77.23
N SER A 227 -51.85 31.22 -75.93
CA SER A 227 -51.01 30.25 -75.15
C SER A 227 -50.53 30.95 -73.85
N SER A 228 -50.97 30.63 -72.63
CA SER A 228 -50.81 29.42 -71.80
C SER A 228 -49.36 29.07 -71.42
N ALA A 229 -48.97 29.38 -70.17
CA ALA A 229 -47.95 28.72 -69.31
C ALA A 229 -47.91 29.54 -68.00
N LEU A 230 -48.19 29.08 -66.77
CA LEU A 230 -47.85 27.82 -66.11
C LEU A 230 -46.41 27.39 -66.40
N ASP A 231 -45.46 27.81 -65.57
CA ASP A 231 -44.87 26.93 -64.55
C ASP A 231 -43.78 27.64 -63.73
N ASP A 232 -43.64 27.14 -62.49
CA ASP A 232 -42.52 27.18 -61.53
C ASP A 232 -42.05 28.50 -60.89
#